data_AF-A0A843ISQ7-F1
#
_entry.id   AF-A0A843ISQ7-F1
#
_cell.length_a   1.000
_cell.length_b   1.000
_cell.length_c   1.000
_cell.angle_alpha   90.00
_cell.angle_beta   90.00
_cell.angle_gamma   90.00
#
_symmetry.space_group_name_H-M   'P 1'
#
loop_
_entity.id
_entity.type
_entity.pdbx_description
1 polymer ?
#
loop_
_entity_poly.entity_id
_entity_poly.type
_entity_poly.pdbx_seq_one_letter_code
_entity_poly.pdbx_strand_id
1 'polypeptide(L)'
;MKILMFIVVAIAAVGLILGLGIRGGGDDPEPDDFTASDASEIAASLSHVYSGFFGDDLYLADGETKAEATDFYPNGSSRGSTENYVTFKVLKDKAAAKSQFSTIRMSYASQIGKTVMGSEIKGTYAKAAMDDAIGYYNNLASSSYLYYAGYYGNVLFESYFLLQGKAVSEDEISKLANAIYEAIINPMDVSQAKRYAEPIPEPADDVTCRLLVYGNANQDNYLDQADLELIQRIAAGSWDSAKYPYADANVDGKVDQKDVDVVKRFLAGQPATMYYTDWNLNVSSIQYPLSGNIAGTYDSSLWFAQIVGVYDDVKYLCRTQAYIDALREDMFPGASKNIVAQGSNGNFDPEKLIANNIKVVIGDPFGISAEYLEKVSKFKSIQTVLIPENRDINGLNWSNSVVTLGVMFNKQENT
;
A
#
# COMPACT_ATOMS: atom_id res chain seq x y z
N MET A 1 40.51 -2.18 -41.23
CA MET A 1 40.36 -1.35 -42.44
C MET A 1 39.00 -1.67 -43.07
N LYS A 2 38.16 -0.64 -43.27
CA LYS A 2 36.77 -0.64 -43.80
C LYS A 2 35.69 -1.14 -42.82
N ILE A 3 34.76 -0.35 -42.25
CA ILE A 3 33.82 0.73 -42.68
C ILE A 3 32.41 0.20 -42.98
N LEU A 4 31.41 0.81 -42.29
CA LEU A 4 29.95 0.87 -42.51
C LEU A 4 29.14 -0.43 -42.20
N MET A 5 27.90 -0.40 -41.68
CA MET A 5 26.81 0.58 -41.88
C MET A 5 25.69 0.41 -40.82
N PHE A 6 25.03 1.52 -40.48
CA PHE A 6 23.80 1.62 -39.68
C PHE A 6 22.64 0.80 -40.25
N ILE A 7 21.82 0.18 -39.37
CA ILE A 7 20.39 -0.03 -39.58
C ILE A 7 19.65 0.35 -38.29
N VAL A 8 18.82 1.39 -38.41
CA VAL A 8 17.69 1.73 -37.53
C VAL A 8 16.55 0.79 -37.91
N VAL A 9 16.01 0.02 -36.95
CA VAL A 9 14.65 -0.55 -37.06
C VAL A 9 13.94 -0.35 -35.74
N ALA A 10 12.88 0.44 -35.83
CA ALA A 10 11.84 0.62 -34.82
C ALA A 10 11.22 -0.73 -34.46
N ILE A 11 11.07 -1.00 -33.16
CA ILE A 11 10.14 -2.02 -32.69
C ILE A 11 8.89 -1.29 -32.25
N ALA A 12 7.89 -1.39 -33.14
CA ALA A 12 6.51 -1.04 -32.87
C ALA A 12 6.00 -1.87 -31.68
N ALA A 13 5.45 -1.17 -30.69
CA ALA A 13 4.62 -1.76 -29.67
C ALA A 13 3.29 -2.22 -30.31
N VAL A 14 3.13 -3.54 -30.41
CA VAL A 14 1.85 -4.24 -30.59
C VAL A 14 1.89 -5.27 -29.46
N GLY A 15 1.13 -5.12 -28.38
CA GLY A 15 -0.32 -5.12 -28.36
C GLY A 15 -0.76 -6.48 -27.84
N LEU A 16 -0.85 -6.64 -26.52
CA LEU A 16 -1.54 -7.77 -25.91
C LEU A 16 -2.64 -7.20 -25.00
N ILE A 17 -3.76 -6.86 -25.65
CA ILE A 17 -5.04 -6.59 -25.00
C ILE A 17 -5.63 -7.96 -24.63
N LEU A 18 -5.82 -8.20 -23.33
CA LEU A 18 -6.70 -9.24 -22.85
C LEU A 18 -7.76 -8.60 -21.95
N GLY A 19 -8.94 -8.42 -22.54
CA GLY A 19 -10.22 -8.53 -21.83
C GLY A 19 -10.58 -7.42 -20.84
N LEU A 20 -10.50 -6.16 -21.26
CA LEU A 20 -11.24 -5.07 -20.62
C LEU A 20 -12.23 -4.52 -21.64
N GLY A 21 -13.44 -4.18 -21.19
CA GLY A 21 -14.47 -3.53 -22.00
C GLY A 21 -14.04 -2.11 -22.40
N ILE A 22 -13.02 -2.01 -23.25
CA ILE A 22 -12.60 -0.78 -23.90
C ILE A 22 -13.66 -0.51 -24.97
N ARG A 23 -14.25 0.70 -24.95
CA ARG A 23 -14.96 1.27 -26.10
C ARG A 23 -14.04 1.13 -27.32
N GLY A 24 -14.31 0.14 -28.16
CA GLY A 24 -13.39 -0.24 -29.24
C GLY A 24 -13.26 0.86 -30.29
N GLY A 25 -12.01 1.18 -30.63
CA GLY A 25 -11.66 2.03 -31.77
C GLY A 25 -10.30 2.67 -31.54
N GLY A 26 -9.32 2.40 -32.40
CA GLY A 26 -7.96 2.97 -32.33
C GLY A 26 -7.87 4.42 -32.81
N ASP A 27 -8.92 5.20 -32.59
CA ASP A 27 -9.00 6.63 -32.89
C ASP A 27 -9.28 7.33 -31.55
N ASP A 28 -8.42 8.29 -31.17
CA ASP A 28 -8.71 9.17 -30.02
C ASP A 28 -10.15 9.71 -30.20
N PRO A 29 -11.00 9.70 -29.16
CA PRO A 29 -12.38 10.16 -29.28
C PRO A 29 -12.39 11.54 -29.92
N GLU A 30 -13.22 11.75 -30.95
CA GLU A 30 -13.30 13.07 -31.54
C GLU A 30 -13.71 14.05 -30.43
N PRO A 31 -13.15 15.26 -30.38
CA PRO A 31 -13.33 16.16 -29.24
C PRO A 31 -14.80 16.47 -28.88
N ASP A 32 -15.76 16.20 -29.75
CA ASP A 32 -17.18 16.47 -29.53
C ASP A 32 -18.01 15.24 -29.08
N ASP A 33 -17.40 14.10 -28.79
CA ASP A 33 -18.11 12.82 -28.56
C ASP A 33 -18.42 12.49 -27.09
N PHE A 34 -17.98 13.30 -26.13
CA PHE A 34 -18.22 12.98 -24.71
C PHE A 34 -19.69 13.25 -24.32
N THR A 35 -20.20 12.39 -23.46
CA THR A 35 -21.54 12.39 -22.88
C THR A 35 -21.46 12.65 -21.38
N ALA A 36 -22.58 13.02 -20.75
CA ALA A 36 -22.58 13.35 -19.33
C ALA A 36 -22.12 12.18 -18.42
N SER A 37 -22.29 10.93 -18.84
CA SER A 37 -21.74 9.76 -18.12
C SER A 37 -20.21 9.70 -18.15
N ASP A 38 -19.58 10.23 -19.21
CA ASP A 38 -18.12 10.22 -19.36
C ASP A 38 -17.46 11.17 -18.35
N ALA A 39 -18.17 12.18 -17.84
CA ALA A 39 -17.65 13.07 -16.79
C ALA A 39 -17.23 12.30 -15.52
N SER A 40 -18.01 11.27 -15.15
CA SER A 40 -17.71 10.43 -13.98
C SER A 40 -16.50 9.53 -14.23
N GLU A 41 -16.35 9.01 -15.45
CA GLU A 41 -15.23 8.17 -15.88
C GLU A 41 -13.91 8.96 -15.99
N ILE A 42 -13.99 10.20 -16.48
CA ILE A 42 -12.85 11.14 -16.52
C ILE A 42 -12.43 11.49 -15.10
N ALA A 43 -13.38 11.81 -14.22
CA ALA A 43 -13.09 12.13 -12.82
C ALA A 43 -12.46 10.94 -12.08
N ALA A 44 -12.99 9.74 -12.31
CA ALA A 44 -12.43 8.48 -11.87
C ALA A 44 -10.98 8.29 -12.35
N SER A 45 -10.71 8.50 -13.64
CA SER A 45 -9.36 8.44 -14.19
C SER A 45 -8.41 9.42 -13.52
N LEU A 46 -8.83 10.66 -13.28
CA LEU A 46 -7.97 11.64 -12.61
C LEU A 46 -7.56 11.17 -11.21
N SER A 47 -8.49 10.60 -10.44
CA SER A 47 -8.17 10.04 -9.10
C SER A 47 -7.13 8.92 -9.16
N HIS A 48 -7.07 8.20 -10.28
CA HIS A 48 -6.12 7.10 -10.49
C HIS A 48 -4.76 7.60 -10.97
N VAL A 49 -4.73 8.58 -11.88
CA VAL A 49 -3.48 9.01 -12.54
C VAL A 49 -2.77 10.17 -11.84
N TYR A 50 -3.44 10.92 -10.96
CA TYR A 50 -2.84 12.05 -10.26
C TYR A 50 -2.51 11.74 -8.80
N SER A 51 -1.23 11.51 -8.52
CA SER A 51 -0.67 11.37 -7.16
C SER A 51 0.16 12.59 -6.72
N GLY A 52 -0.17 13.77 -7.27
CA GLY A 52 0.66 14.97 -7.19
C GLY A 52 0.66 15.65 -5.82
N PHE A 53 0.45 16.97 -5.79
CA PHE A 53 0.67 17.81 -4.60
C PHE A 53 -0.08 17.38 -3.32
N PHE A 54 -1.15 16.59 -3.44
CA PHE A 54 -2.01 16.09 -2.36
C PHE A 54 -1.84 14.60 -2.07
N GLY A 55 -0.81 13.95 -2.65
CA GLY A 55 -0.65 12.51 -2.53
C GLY A 55 -1.85 11.76 -3.14
N ASP A 56 -2.25 10.68 -2.48
CA ASP A 56 -3.31 9.78 -2.93
C ASP A 56 -4.71 10.28 -2.55
N ASP A 57 -4.89 11.49 -2.01
CA ASP A 57 -6.11 11.87 -1.28
C ASP A 57 -7.22 12.45 -2.16
N LEU A 58 -7.32 11.98 -3.40
CA LEU A 58 -8.33 12.45 -4.31
C LEU A 58 -9.63 11.59 -4.22
N TYR A 59 -10.78 12.17 -3.80
CA TYR A 59 -12.11 11.53 -3.73
C TYR A 59 -13.21 12.16 -4.61
N LEU A 60 -14.08 11.32 -5.18
CA LEU A 60 -15.31 11.73 -5.88
C LEU A 60 -16.37 12.19 -4.87
N ALA A 61 -16.99 13.35 -5.08
CA ALA A 61 -18.10 13.80 -4.24
C ALA A 61 -19.36 12.97 -4.54
N ASP A 62 -20.01 12.44 -3.49
CA ASP A 62 -21.35 11.86 -3.61
C ASP A 62 -22.39 12.97 -3.79
N GLY A 63 -22.74 13.22 -5.05
CA GLY A 63 -23.81 14.14 -5.44
C GLY A 63 -24.78 13.43 -6.40
N GLU A 64 -26.05 13.40 -6.03
CA GLU A 64 -27.13 12.76 -6.77
C GLU A 64 -27.36 13.44 -8.13
N THR A 65 -26.70 12.95 -9.19
CA THR A 65 -27.24 12.73 -10.54
C THR A 65 -26.10 12.35 -11.48
N LYS A 66 -26.30 11.29 -12.28
CA LYS A 66 -25.34 10.82 -13.32
C LYS A 66 -25.02 11.86 -14.41
N ALA A 67 -25.61 13.06 -14.35
CA ALA A 67 -25.39 14.16 -15.27
C ALA A 67 -24.38 15.20 -14.76
N GLU A 68 -24.03 15.16 -13.46
CA GLU A 68 -23.22 16.17 -12.79
C GLU A 68 -22.33 15.51 -11.71
N ALA A 69 -21.32 14.73 -12.12
CA ALA A 69 -20.18 14.46 -11.24
C ALA A 69 -19.29 15.71 -11.21
N THR A 70 -19.81 16.79 -10.62
CA THR A 70 -19.25 18.12 -10.81
C THR A 70 -18.08 18.43 -9.91
N ASP A 71 -17.92 17.80 -8.75
CA ASP A 71 -16.91 18.23 -7.78
C ASP A 71 -16.12 17.04 -7.22
N PHE A 72 -14.87 17.31 -6.89
CA PHE A 72 -13.90 16.34 -6.39
C PHE A 72 -13.24 16.96 -5.17
N TYR A 73 -13.15 16.30 -4.02
CA TYR A 73 -12.60 16.93 -2.79
C TYR A 73 -11.40 16.14 -2.27
N PRO A 74 -10.29 16.78 -1.83
CA PRO A 74 -9.38 16.11 -0.93
C PRO A 74 -10.00 16.03 0.46
N ASN A 75 -9.85 14.86 1.09
CA ASN A 75 -10.29 14.55 2.45
C ASN A 75 -11.81 14.40 2.67
N GLY A 76 -12.61 14.14 1.62
CA GLY A 76 -14.00 13.70 1.77
C GLY A 76 -14.96 14.71 2.42
N SER A 77 -14.66 16.00 2.39
CA SER A 77 -15.48 17.05 3.01
C SER A 77 -16.56 17.59 2.06
N SER A 78 -17.63 18.17 2.62
CA SER A 78 -18.79 18.66 1.87
C SER A 78 -18.68 20.14 1.54
N ARG A 79 -18.87 20.51 0.26
CA ARG A 79 -18.87 21.86 -0.33
C ARG A 79 -18.86 23.05 0.65
N GLY A 80 -17.67 23.39 1.14
CA GLY A 80 -17.35 24.64 1.82
C GLY A 80 -16.49 25.56 0.93
N SER A 81 -16.57 26.88 1.11
CA SER A 81 -15.79 27.86 0.32
C SER A 81 -14.27 27.85 0.59
N THR A 82 -13.76 26.81 1.23
CA THR A 82 -12.37 26.65 1.71
C THR A 82 -11.76 25.32 1.30
N GLU A 83 -12.45 24.51 0.50
CA GLU A 83 -12.04 23.14 0.17
C GLU A 83 -11.44 23.10 -1.23
N ASN A 84 -10.45 22.21 -1.42
CA ASN A 84 -9.87 22.06 -2.74
C ASN A 84 -10.79 21.22 -3.62
N TYR A 85 -10.78 21.45 -4.93
CA TYR A 85 -11.52 20.61 -5.84
C TYR A 85 -11.00 20.59 -7.27
N VAL A 86 -11.48 19.61 -8.04
CA VAL A 86 -11.43 19.56 -9.49
C VAL A 86 -12.83 19.23 -10.02
N THR A 87 -13.27 19.94 -11.03
CA THR A 87 -14.57 19.75 -11.67
C THR A 87 -14.37 19.35 -13.12
N PHE A 88 -15.22 18.44 -13.61
CA PHE A 88 -15.33 18.10 -15.01
C PHE A 88 -16.77 18.30 -15.47
N LYS A 89 -16.95 19.01 -16.58
CA LYS A 89 -18.25 19.32 -17.14
C LYS A 89 -18.27 19.03 -18.62
N VAL A 90 -19.04 18.03 -19.01
CA VAL A 90 -19.31 17.72 -20.40
C VAL A 90 -20.42 18.64 -20.90
N LEU A 91 -20.12 19.42 -21.94
CA LEU A 91 -21.01 20.41 -22.52
C LEU A 91 -21.56 19.92 -23.86
N LYS A 92 -22.55 20.64 -24.39
CA LYS A 92 -23.26 20.21 -25.62
C LYS A 92 -22.36 20.06 -26.86
N ASP A 93 -21.29 20.84 -26.93
CA ASP A 93 -20.35 20.93 -28.05
C ASP A 93 -19.09 21.68 -27.60
N LYS A 94 -17.99 21.55 -28.35
CA LYS A 94 -16.74 22.30 -28.12
C LYS A 94 -16.91 23.81 -28.14
N ALA A 95 -17.86 24.32 -28.92
CA ALA A 95 -18.15 25.77 -28.96
C ALA A 95 -18.69 26.27 -27.60
N ALA A 96 -19.52 25.49 -26.92
CA ALA A 96 -20.01 25.78 -25.58
C ALA A 96 -18.90 25.70 -24.53
N ALA A 97 -18.03 24.69 -24.61
CA ALA A 97 -16.87 24.57 -23.73
C ALA A 97 -15.93 25.77 -23.87
N LYS A 98 -15.58 26.12 -25.11
CA LYS A 98 -14.80 27.31 -25.42
C LYS A 98 -15.46 28.60 -24.92
N SER A 99 -16.78 28.74 -25.07
CA SER A 99 -17.51 29.92 -24.60
C SER A 99 -17.50 30.03 -23.07
N GLN A 100 -17.70 28.93 -22.33
CA GLN A 100 -17.63 28.94 -20.86
C GLN A 100 -16.20 29.20 -20.38
N PHE A 101 -15.21 28.54 -20.98
CA PHE A 101 -13.80 28.81 -20.68
C PHE A 101 -13.42 30.27 -20.96
N SER A 102 -13.93 30.89 -22.02
CA SER A 102 -13.67 32.31 -22.30
C SER A 102 -14.22 33.22 -21.21
N THR A 103 -15.40 32.93 -20.66
CA THR A 103 -15.98 33.67 -19.52
C THR A 103 -15.13 33.52 -18.26
N ILE A 104 -14.72 32.29 -17.94
CA ILE A 104 -13.79 31.96 -16.84
C ILE A 104 -12.50 32.76 -17.01
N ARG A 105 -11.85 32.62 -18.17
CA ARG A 105 -10.61 33.33 -18.52
C ARG A 105 -10.75 34.85 -18.40
N MET A 106 -11.84 35.45 -18.86
CA MET A 106 -12.06 36.90 -18.71
C MET A 106 -12.21 37.32 -17.25
N SER A 107 -12.93 36.53 -16.44
CA SER A 107 -13.06 36.74 -14.99
C SER A 107 -11.69 36.79 -14.33
N TYR A 108 -10.81 35.82 -14.62
CA TYR A 108 -9.45 35.76 -14.04
C TYR A 108 -8.46 36.73 -14.67
N ALA A 109 -8.50 36.94 -15.98
CA ALA A 109 -7.67 37.94 -16.67
C ALA A 109 -7.91 39.34 -16.12
N SER A 110 -9.16 39.67 -15.75
CA SER A 110 -9.49 40.94 -15.10
C SER A 110 -8.88 41.11 -13.71
N GLN A 111 -8.38 40.03 -13.10
CA GLN A 111 -7.71 39.98 -11.79
C GLN A 111 -6.18 39.99 -11.92
N ILE A 112 -5.62 39.76 -13.12
CA ILE A 112 -4.17 39.82 -13.35
C ILE A 112 -3.64 41.23 -13.09
N GLY A 113 -2.60 41.34 -12.27
CA GLY A 113 -1.99 42.62 -11.88
C GLY A 113 -2.84 43.45 -10.91
N LYS A 114 -3.99 42.95 -10.45
CA LYS A 114 -4.79 43.57 -9.39
C LYS A 114 -4.60 42.83 -8.08
N THR A 115 -4.50 43.58 -6.99
CA THR A 115 -4.46 43.05 -5.63
C THR A 115 -5.85 42.57 -5.22
N VAL A 116 -6.27 41.40 -5.69
CA VAL A 116 -7.45 40.74 -5.13
C VAL A 116 -6.98 40.03 -3.85
N MET A 117 -7.49 40.46 -2.70
CA MET A 117 -7.10 39.93 -1.39
C MET A 117 -5.58 39.97 -1.09
N GLY A 118 -4.86 41.01 -1.53
CA GLY A 118 -3.45 41.22 -1.14
C GLY A 118 -2.40 40.42 -1.93
N SER A 119 -2.73 39.89 -3.11
CA SER A 119 -1.98 38.78 -3.72
C SER A 119 -1.46 39.01 -5.15
N GLU A 120 -0.34 38.37 -5.53
CA GLU A 120 0.40 38.56 -6.80
C GLU A 120 0.39 37.26 -7.63
N ILE A 121 -0.01 37.34 -8.90
CA ILE A 121 -0.01 36.20 -9.83
C ILE A 121 1.41 35.92 -10.30
N LYS A 122 1.89 34.68 -10.13
CA LYS A 122 3.29 34.31 -10.36
C LYS A 122 3.57 33.65 -11.71
N GLY A 123 2.55 33.16 -12.43
CA GLY A 123 2.74 32.62 -13.78
C GLY A 123 1.49 31.99 -14.39
N THR A 124 1.61 31.57 -15.65
CA THR A 124 0.57 30.85 -16.41
C THR A 124 1.16 29.63 -17.12
N TYR A 125 0.49 28.48 -17.06
CA TYR A 125 0.88 27.28 -17.80
C TYR A 125 -0.22 26.86 -18.78
N ALA A 126 0.16 26.65 -20.04
CA ALA A 126 -0.70 26.14 -21.09
C ALA A 126 -0.17 24.81 -21.61
N LYS A 127 -1.02 23.77 -21.64
CA LYS A 127 -0.71 22.47 -22.20
C LYS A 127 -1.06 22.47 -23.68
N ALA A 128 -0.07 22.36 -24.56
CA ALA A 128 -0.28 22.43 -26.02
C ALA A 128 -1.17 21.30 -26.61
N ALA A 129 -1.36 20.20 -25.87
CA ALA A 129 -2.22 19.09 -26.27
C ALA A 129 -3.72 19.32 -25.95
N MET A 130 -4.03 20.35 -25.17
CA MET A 130 -5.41 20.78 -24.90
C MET A 130 -5.81 21.91 -25.86
N ASP A 131 -7.10 21.98 -26.23
CA ASP A 131 -7.60 22.99 -27.16
C ASP A 131 -7.39 24.43 -26.67
N ASP A 132 -7.53 24.64 -25.35
CA ASP A 132 -7.05 25.82 -24.61
C ASP A 132 -7.02 25.47 -23.10
N ALA A 133 -5.93 25.81 -22.41
CA ALA A 133 -5.83 25.61 -20.97
C ALA A 133 -4.95 26.71 -20.36
N ILE A 134 -5.40 27.26 -19.23
CA ILE A 134 -4.66 28.29 -18.49
C ILE A 134 -4.68 27.95 -17.00
N GLY A 135 -3.48 27.71 -16.47
CA GLY A 135 -3.24 27.71 -15.03
C GLY A 135 -2.98 29.10 -14.49
N TYR A 136 -3.55 29.42 -13.33
CA TYR A 136 -3.27 30.60 -12.53
C TYR A 136 -2.81 30.15 -11.14
N TYR A 137 -1.62 30.56 -10.71
CA TYR A 137 -1.18 30.27 -9.34
C TYR A 137 -0.78 31.54 -8.60
N ASN A 138 -1.17 31.57 -7.34
CA ASN A 138 -0.93 32.67 -6.43
C ASN A 138 -0.22 32.16 -5.18
N ASN A 139 0.94 32.74 -4.89
CA ASN A 139 1.77 32.33 -3.77
C ASN A 139 1.83 33.47 -2.74
N LEU A 140 1.06 33.34 -1.66
CA LEU A 140 1.02 34.30 -0.56
C LEU A 140 1.74 33.76 0.68
N ALA A 141 2.20 34.66 1.54
CA ALA A 141 2.80 34.28 2.82
C ALA A 141 1.80 33.65 3.81
N SER A 142 0.49 33.95 3.71
CA SER A 142 -0.54 33.49 4.66
C SER A 142 -1.58 32.53 4.07
N SER A 143 -1.73 32.43 2.74
CA SER A 143 -2.69 31.54 2.06
C SER A 143 -2.40 31.45 0.55
N SER A 144 -1.60 30.47 0.13
CA SER A 144 -1.34 30.23 -1.31
C SER A 144 -2.49 29.43 -1.94
N TYR A 145 -2.84 29.72 -3.19
CA TYR A 145 -3.86 28.98 -3.93
C TYR A 145 -3.45 28.74 -5.39
N LEU A 146 -3.84 27.58 -5.92
CA LEU A 146 -3.69 27.20 -7.33
C LEU A 146 -5.07 27.02 -7.96
N TYR A 147 -5.32 27.73 -9.05
CA TYR A 147 -6.51 27.55 -9.88
C TYR A 147 -6.08 27.09 -11.28
N TYR A 148 -6.66 26.01 -11.79
CA TYR A 148 -6.31 25.48 -13.11
C TYR A 148 -7.59 25.23 -13.89
N ALA A 149 -7.76 25.87 -15.04
CA ALA A 149 -8.95 25.69 -15.85
C ALA A 149 -8.61 25.59 -17.33
N GLY A 150 -9.45 24.88 -18.07
CA GLY A 150 -9.26 24.65 -19.49
C GLY A 150 -10.40 23.84 -20.08
N TYR A 151 -10.27 23.52 -21.36
CA TYR A 151 -11.17 22.58 -22.01
C TYR A 151 -10.44 21.71 -23.04
N TYR A 152 -11.00 20.54 -23.28
CA TYR A 152 -10.61 19.64 -24.35
C TYR A 152 -11.89 19.13 -25.00
N GLY A 153 -12.09 19.46 -26.27
CA GLY A 153 -13.35 19.12 -26.92
C GLY A 153 -14.55 19.78 -26.26
N ASN A 154 -15.60 19.02 -25.97
CA ASN A 154 -16.77 19.47 -25.23
C ASN A 154 -16.62 19.34 -23.69
N VAL A 155 -15.45 18.93 -23.18
CA VAL A 155 -15.18 18.83 -21.73
C VAL A 155 -14.52 20.10 -21.21
N LEU A 156 -15.18 20.79 -20.29
CA LEU A 156 -14.62 21.88 -19.48
C LEU A 156 -14.11 21.31 -18.15
N PHE A 157 -12.96 21.77 -17.67
CA PHE A 157 -12.48 21.46 -16.32
C PHE A 157 -12.06 22.71 -15.56
N GLU A 158 -12.28 22.70 -14.24
CA GLU A 158 -11.85 23.76 -13.32
C GLU A 158 -11.31 23.15 -12.04
N SER A 159 -10.19 23.64 -11.52
CA SER A 159 -9.65 23.21 -10.24
C SER A 159 -9.39 24.38 -9.32
N TYR A 160 -9.57 24.18 -8.03
CA TYR A 160 -9.22 25.13 -7.00
C TYR A 160 -8.47 24.41 -5.88
N PHE A 161 -7.33 24.93 -5.47
CA PHE A 161 -6.49 24.30 -4.45
C PHE A 161 -5.97 25.34 -3.47
N LEU A 162 -6.33 25.22 -2.20
CA LEU A 162 -5.72 25.89 -1.06
C LEU A 162 -4.42 25.16 -0.67
N LEU A 163 -3.30 25.85 -0.80
CA LEU A 163 -1.95 25.31 -0.62
C LEU A 163 -1.40 25.53 0.80
N GLN A 164 -2.15 26.21 1.67
CA GLN A 164 -1.80 26.45 3.08
C GLN A 164 -0.37 27.00 3.32
N GLY A 165 0.13 27.84 2.40
CA GLY A 165 1.47 28.45 2.49
C GLY A 165 2.60 27.60 1.87
N LYS A 166 2.30 26.42 1.32
CA LYS A 166 3.25 25.65 0.52
C LYS A 166 3.37 26.28 -0.88
N ALA A 167 4.60 26.48 -1.32
CA ALA A 167 4.89 26.92 -2.68
C ALA A 167 4.63 25.78 -3.67
N VAL A 168 4.17 26.12 -4.88
CA VAL A 168 4.00 25.19 -5.99
C VAL A 168 4.96 25.58 -7.11
N SER A 169 5.65 24.59 -7.66
CA SER A 169 6.57 24.72 -8.80
C SER A 169 5.84 24.59 -10.14
N GLU A 170 6.44 25.11 -11.21
CA GLU A 170 5.91 24.91 -12.58
C GLU A 170 5.87 23.43 -13.00
N ASP A 171 6.77 22.59 -12.46
CA ASP A 171 6.77 21.14 -12.68
C ASP A 171 5.52 20.46 -12.08
N GLU A 172 5.12 20.84 -10.87
CA GLU A 172 3.90 20.33 -10.24
C GLU A 172 2.63 20.74 -11.00
N ILE A 173 2.59 21.98 -11.51
CA ILE A 173 1.49 22.45 -12.37
C ILE A 173 1.46 21.64 -13.67
N SER A 174 2.63 21.35 -14.25
CA SER A 174 2.76 20.54 -15.46
C SER A 174 2.28 19.09 -15.24
N LYS A 175 2.57 18.50 -14.08
CA LYS A 175 2.09 17.17 -13.69
C LYS A 175 0.57 17.13 -13.57
N LEU A 176 -0.03 18.13 -12.92
CA LEU A 176 -1.49 18.26 -12.84
C LEU A 176 -2.11 18.38 -14.24
N ALA A 177 -1.56 19.25 -15.09
CA ALA A 177 -2.05 19.43 -16.44
C ALA A 177 -1.98 18.14 -17.28
N ASN A 178 -0.89 17.38 -17.16
CA ASN A 178 -0.75 16.09 -17.83
C ASN A 178 -1.76 15.07 -17.30
N ALA A 179 -1.95 14.98 -15.99
CA ALA A 179 -2.89 14.04 -15.41
C ALA A 179 -4.34 14.34 -15.80
N ILE A 180 -4.74 15.61 -15.85
CA ILE A 180 -6.05 16.04 -16.36
C ILE A 180 -6.20 15.64 -17.84
N TYR A 181 -5.17 15.86 -18.66
CA TYR A 181 -5.22 15.46 -20.07
C TYR A 181 -5.40 13.95 -20.22
N GLU A 182 -4.55 13.15 -19.55
CA GLU A 182 -4.62 11.69 -19.58
C GLU A 182 -5.98 11.16 -19.10
N ALA A 183 -6.55 11.77 -18.05
CA ALA A 183 -7.85 11.40 -17.56
C ALA A 183 -8.99 11.64 -18.58
N ILE A 184 -8.86 12.69 -19.40
CA ILE A 184 -9.85 13.01 -20.43
C ILE A 184 -9.73 12.07 -21.64
N ILE A 185 -8.51 11.78 -22.11
CA ILE A 185 -8.31 10.95 -23.30
C ILE A 185 -8.40 9.44 -23.01
N ASN A 186 -8.17 9.04 -21.75
CA ASN A 186 -8.26 7.66 -21.28
C ASN A 186 -9.25 7.55 -20.10
N PRO A 187 -10.55 7.82 -20.31
CA PRO A 187 -11.56 7.67 -19.26
C PRO A 187 -11.70 6.19 -18.88
N MET A 188 -11.73 5.91 -17.59
CA MET A 188 -11.86 4.56 -17.05
C MET A 188 -13.26 4.33 -16.52
N ASP A 189 -13.74 3.10 -16.68
CA ASP A 189 -15.04 2.71 -16.16
C ASP A 189 -15.11 2.93 -14.64
N VAL A 190 -16.18 3.58 -14.17
CA VAL A 190 -16.37 3.93 -12.75
C VAL A 190 -16.36 2.70 -11.83
N SER A 191 -16.72 1.51 -12.34
CA SER A 191 -16.64 0.25 -11.59
C SER A 191 -15.21 -0.27 -11.40
N GLN A 192 -14.26 0.17 -12.24
CA GLN A 192 -12.83 -0.06 -12.09
C GLN A 192 -12.18 1.02 -11.21
N ALA A 193 -12.75 2.22 -11.20
CA ALA A 193 -12.40 3.30 -10.28
C ALA A 193 -13.15 3.17 -8.94
N LYS A 194 -12.87 2.11 -8.19
CA LYS A 194 -13.38 2.03 -6.81
C LYS A 194 -12.54 2.90 -5.87
N ARG A 195 -12.99 4.15 -5.67
CA ARG A 195 -12.79 4.87 -4.42
C ARG A 195 -14.11 5.43 -3.93
N TYR A 196 -14.88 4.58 -3.27
CA TYR A 196 -16.00 4.98 -2.42
C TYR A 196 -15.79 4.42 -1.01
N ALA A 197 -15.51 5.34 -0.08
CA ALA A 197 -16.00 5.41 1.30
C ALA A 197 -16.19 4.11 2.11
N GLU A 198 -15.28 3.14 2.05
CA GLU A 198 -14.96 2.47 3.31
C GLU A 198 -13.99 3.38 4.06
N PRO A 199 -14.22 3.67 5.36
CA PRO A 199 -13.26 4.42 6.15
C PRO A 199 -11.93 3.69 5.98
N ILE A 200 -10.96 4.35 5.36
CA ILE A 200 -9.56 4.03 5.63
C ILE A 200 -9.50 4.12 7.15
N PRO A 201 -9.25 3.03 7.90
CA PRO A 201 -9.04 3.18 9.32
C PRO A 201 -7.93 4.21 9.43
N GLU A 202 -8.25 5.33 10.09
CA GLU A 202 -7.24 6.35 10.37
C GLU A 202 -6.00 5.61 10.84
N PRO A 203 -4.80 5.91 10.29
CA PRO A 203 -3.60 5.36 10.86
C PRO A 203 -3.61 5.82 12.30
N ALA A 204 -3.93 4.89 13.20
CA ALA A 204 -3.85 5.14 14.62
C ALA A 204 -2.43 5.65 14.83
N ASP A 205 -2.33 6.89 15.26
CA ASP A 205 -1.09 7.44 15.77
C ASP A 205 -0.52 6.36 16.69
N ASP A 206 0.60 5.76 16.26
CA ASP A 206 1.36 4.68 16.90
C ASP A 206 0.84 3.23 16.72
N VAL A 207 1.00 2.63 15.51
CA VAL A 207 1.85 1.44 15.20
C VAL A 207 1.92 1.26 13.68
N THR A 208 3.10 1.52 13.12
CA THR A 208 3.55 1.15 11.77
C THR A 208 3.56 -0.38 11.61
N CYS A 209 2.67 -0.97 10.79
CA CYS A 209 2.64 -2.39 10.39
C CYS A 209 2.87 -3.45 11.50
N ARG A 210 1.82 -4.15 11.95
CA ARG A 210 1.97 -5.20 12.97
C ARG A 210 2.46 -6.53 12.41
N LEU A 211 1.97 -6.94 11.24
CA LEU A 211 2.35 -8.20 10.60
C LEU A 211 3.68 -8.02 9.83
N LEU A 212 4.73 -8.65 10.33
CA LEU A 212 6.12 -8.43 9.90
C LEU A 212 6.57 -9.31 8.72
N VAL A 213 5.63 -9.88 7.95
CA VAL A 213 5.91 -10.86 6.89
C VAL A 213 6.11 -10.16 5.55
N TYR A 214 7.20 -10.50 4.84
CA TYR A 214 7.36 -10.13 3.43
C TYR A 214 6.34 -10.91 2.60
N GLY A 215 5.45 -10.17 1.95
CA GLY A 215 4.19 -10.64 1.40
C GLY A 215 3.00 -9.80 1.88
N ASN A 216 3.07 -9.19 3.07
CA ASN A 216 2.06 -8.25 3.59
C ASN A 216 2.26 -6.86 2.97
N ALA A 217 1.95 -6.72 1.69
CA ALA A 217 2.21 -5.50 0.94
C ALA A 217 1.34 -4.32 1.39
N ASN A 218 0.11 -4.57 1.86
CA ASN A 218 -0.81 -3.51 2.26
C ASN A 218 -0.56 -3.01 3.71
N GLN A 219 0.29 -3.72 4.46
CA GLN A 219 0.72 -3.40 5.83
C GLN A 219 -0.40 -3.46 6.87
N ASP A 220 -1.45 -4.24 6.62
CA ASP A 220 -2.45 -4.55 7.63
C ASP A 220 -2.00 -5.74 8.51
N ASN A 221 -2.94 -6.41 9.20
CA ASN A 221 -2.63 -7.51 10.11
C ASN A 221 -2.84 -8.89 9.48
N TYR A 222 -3.25 -8.96 8.23
CA TYR A 222 -3.64 -10.19 7.56
C TYR A 222 -2.71 -10.39 6.38
N LEU A 223 -2.40 -11.66 6.09
CA LEU A 223 -1.79 -12.03 4.83
C LEU A 223 -2.89 -12.61 3.95
N ASP A 224 -3.39 -11.82 3.01
CA ASP A 224 -4.60 -12.16 2.29
C ASP A 224 -4.59 -11.79 0.78
N GLN A 225 -5.77 -11.82 0.17
CA GLN A 225 -5.95 -11.55 -1.24
C GLN A 225 -5.64 -10.08 -1.60
N ALA A 226 -5.84 -9.13 -0.68
CA ALA A 226 -5.54 -7.72 -0.89
C ALA A 226 -4.03 -7.49 -1.05
N ASP A 227 -3.21 -8.21 -0.30
CA ASP A 227 -1.76 -8.21 -0.48
C ASP A 227 -1.35 -8.73 -1.84
N LEU A 228 -1.92 -9.87 -2.25
CA LEU A 228 -1.62 -10.48 -3.54
C LEU A 228 -1.97 -9.54 -4.69
N GLU A 229 -3.12 -8.88 -4.63
CA GLU A 229 -3.55 -7.89 -5.62
C GLU A 229 -2.63 -6.67 -5.65
N LEU A 230 -2.20 -6.18 -4.48
CA LEU A 230 -1.28 -5.06 -4.39
C LEU A 230 0.11 -5.43 -4.95
N ILE A 231 0.64 -6.60 -4.63
CA ILE A 231 1.92 -7.09 -5.19
C ILE A 231 1.81 -7.24 -6.70
N GLN A 232 0.71 -7.78 -7.24
CA GLN A 232 0.50 -7.86 -8.68
C GLN A 232 0.51 -6.48 -9.35
N ARG A 233 -0.12 -5.48 -8.72
CA ARG A 233 -0.10 -4.10 -9.20
C ARG A 233 1.30 -3.49 -9.16
N ILE A 234 2.03 -3.68 -8.07
CA ILE A 234 3.39 -3.18 -7.90
C ILE A 234 4.33 -3.84 -8.92
N ALA A 235 4.23 -5.15 -9.12
CA ALA A 235 5.03 -5.93 -10.07
C ALA A 235 4.80 -5.50 -11.53
N ALA A 236 3.59 -5.04 -11.86
CA ALA A 236 3.28 -4.49 -13.18
C ALA A 236 3.72 -3.02 -13.36
N GLY A 237 3.98 -2.31 -12.25
CA GLY A 237 4.31 -0.89 -12.23
C GLY A 237 5.72 -0.62 -11.67
N SER A 238 5.82 0.45 -10.88
CA SER A 238 7.04 0.80 -10.14
C SER A 238 6.87 0.50 -8.66
N TRP A 239 7.86 -0.17 -8.07
CA TRP A 239 7.89 -0.40 -6.63
C TRP A 239 8.54 0.77 -5.88
N ASP A 240 7.78 1.35 -4.96
CA ASP A 240 8.28 2.24 -3.93
C ASP A 240 8.50 1.42 -2.64
N SER A 241 9.76 1.09 -2.36
CA SER A 241 10.13 0.29 -1.20
C SER A 241 9.95 1.02 0.14
N ALA A 242 9.85 2.36 0.14
CA ALA A 242 9.55 3.10 1.35
C ALA A 242 8.06 3.04 1.69
N LYS A 243 7.20 3.06 0.66
CA LYS A 243 5.75 2.95 0.82
C LYS A 243 5.30 1.50 1.05
N TYR A 244 5.92 0.52 0.39
CA TYR A 244 5.55 -0.90 0.48
C TYR A 244 6.77 -1.77 0.83
N PRO A 245 7.30 -1.64 2.07
CA PRO A 245 8.55 -2.29 2.47
C PRO A 245 8.48 -3.82 2.51
N TYR A 246 7.26 -4.37 2.60
CA TYR A 246 7.01 -5.82 2.68
C TYR A 246 6.52 -6.44 1.35
N ALA A 247 6.49 -5.69 0.25
CA ALA A 247 5.96 -6.22 -1.04
C ALA A 247 6.90 -7.23 -1.73
N ASP A 248 8.22 -7.18 -1.45
CA ASP A 248 9.23 -8.11 -1.99
C ASP A 248 9.22 -9.41 -1.16
N ALA A 249 8.20 -10.24 -1.40
CA ALA A 249 7.93 -11.48 -0.67
C ALA A 249 9.08 -12.48 -0.71
N ASN A 250 9.91 -12.45 -1.76
CA ASN A 250 11.04 -13.35 -1.94
C ASN A 250 12.41 -12.73 -1.56
N VAL A 251 12.44 -11.43 -1.26
CA VAL A 251 13.61 -10.65 -0.84
C VAL A 251 14.76 -10.72 -1.86
N ASP A 252 14.47 -10.67 -3.17
CA ASP A 252 15.48 -10.60 -4.23
C ASP A 252 15.79 -9.16 -4.70
N GLY A 253 15.23 -8.15 -4.01
CA GLY A 253 15.50 -6.74 -4.22
C GLY A 253 14.64 -6.10 -5.32
N LYS A 254 13.56 -6.76 -5.71
CA LYS A 254 12.56 -6.27 -6.67
C LYS A 254 11.22 -6.93 -6.38
N VAL A 255 10.14 -6.30 -6.85
CA VAL A 255 8.80 -6.90 -6.80
C VAL A 255 8.41 -7.30 -8.21
N ASP A 256 8.28 -8.61 -8.44
CA ASP A 256 7.90 -9.19 -9.73
C ASP A 256 6.97 -10.41 -9.60
N GLN A 257 6.80 -11.17 -10.69
CA GLN A 257 5.91 -12.34 -10.71
C GLN A 257 6.31 -13.42 -9.68
N LYS A 258 7.58 -13.49 -9.27
CA LYS A 258 8.01 -14.44 -8.24
C LYS A 258 7.39 -14.12 -6.89
N ASP A 259 7.23 -12.85 -6.54
CA ASP A 259 6.58 -12.44 -5.29
C ASP A 259 5.10 -12.83 -5.29
N VAL A 260 4.45 -12.62 -6.43
CA VAL A 260 3.07 -13.07 -6.68
C VAL A 260 2.95 -14.58 -6.48
N ASP A 261 3.90 -15.36 -7.02
CA ASP A 261 3.90 -16.82 -6.91
C ASP A 261 4.17 -17.29 -5.47
N VAL A 262 5.03 -16.58 -4.73
CA VAL A 262 5.31 -16.84 -3.32
C VAL A 262 4.08 -16.56 -2.46
N VAL A 263 3.44 -15.40 -2.60
CA VAL A 263 2.24 -15.06 -1.82
C VAL A 263 1.07 -15.98 -2.13
N LYS A 264 0.87 -16.39 -3.39
CA LYS A 264 -0.12 -17.43 -3.73
C LYS A 264 0.11 -18.74 -2.97
N ARG A 265 1.36 -19.14 -2.76
CA ARG A 265 1.69 -20.34 -1.96
C ARG A 265 1.34 -20.11 -0.49
N PHE A 266 1.62 -18.93 0.07
CA PHE A 266 1.22 -18.61 1.44
C PHE A 266 -0.30 -18.69 1.61
N LEU A 267 -1.07 -18.03 0.73
CA LEU A 267 -2.54 -18.07 0.78
C LEU A 267 -3.13 -19.48 0.61
N ALA A 268 -2.43 -20.34 -0.13
CA ALA A 268 -2.81 -21.74 -0.30
C ALA A 268 -2.31 -22.66 0.83
N GLY A 269 -1.65 -22.14 1.86
CA GLY A 269 -1.04 -22.94 2.94
C GLY A 269 0.06 -23.88 2.45
N GLN A 270 0.67 -23.59 1.29
CA GLN A 270 1.64 -24.47 0.65
C GLN A 270 3.05 -24.21 1.14
N PRO A 271 3.91 -25.25 1.19
CA PRO A 271 5.28 -25.09 1.64
C PRO A 271 6.03 -24.02 0.85
N ALA A 272 6.72 -23.08 1.50
CA ALA A 272 7.55 -22.06 0.86
C ALA A 272 8.53 -21.44 1.88
N THR A 273 9.56 -20.74 1.41
CA THR A 273 10.37 -19.91 2.32
C THR A 273 9.61 -18.60 2.56
N MET A 274 9.35 -18.30 3.82
CA MET A 274 8.70 -17.05 4.26
C MET A 274 9.74 -16.18 4.94
N TYR A 275 9.90 -14.98 4.41
CA TYR A 275 10.77 -13.95 5.00
C TYR A 275 9.97 -13.04 5.92
N TYR A 276 10.62 -12.55 6.97
CA TYR A 276 9.99 -11.64 7.94
C TYR A 276 11.04 -10.74 8.60
N THR A 277 10.59 -9.63 9.19
CA THR A 277 11.42 -8.75 10.01
C THR A 277 11.54 -9.32 11.42
N ASP A 278 12.76 -9.60 11.87
CA ASP A 278 13.04 -10.09 13.23
C ASP A 278 13.09 -8.98 14.29
N TRP A 279 13.23 -9.35 15.57
CA TRP A 279 13.34 -8.41 16.70
C TRP A 279 14.51 -7.43 16.61
N ASN A 280 15.53 -7.71 15.77
CA ASN A 280 16.66 -6.82 15.51
C ASN A 280 16.47 -5.99 14.24
N LEU A 281 15.26 -6.01 13.66
CA LEU A 281 14.92 -5.38 12.40
C LEU A 281 15.71 -5.91 11.19
N ASN A 282 16.23 -7.15 11.28
CA ASN A 282 16.85 -7.81 10.13
C ASN A 282 15.84 -8.70 9.41
N VAL A 283 16.14 -9.00 8.15
CA VAL A 283 15.41 -10.03 7.40
C VAL A 283 15.83 -11.41 7.90
N SER A 284 14.85 -12.16 8.42
CA SER A 284 14.96 -13.55 8.80
C SER A 284 14.00 -14.42 7.97
N SER A 285 14.11 -15.75 8.06
CA SER A 285 13.23 -16.64 7.31
C SER A 285 12.90 -17.94 8.02
N ILE A 286 11.74 -18.51 7.66
CA ILE A 286 11.30 -19.86 8.02
C ILE A 286 10.81 -20.61 6.78
N GLN A 287 10.69 -21.92 6.90
CA GLN A 287 9.95 -22.80 6.00
C GLN A 287 8.50 -22.85 6.47
N TYR A 288 7.65 -22.14 5.74
CA TYR A 288 6.22 -22.02 5.96
C TYR A 288 5.49 -23.25 5.41
N PRO A 289 4.35 -23.65 6.01
CA PRO A 289 3.92 -23.26 7.35
C PRO A 289 4.78 -23.92 8.43
N LEU A 290 4.97 -23.21 9.55
CA LEU A 290 5.54 -23.81 10.75
C LEU A 290 4.64 -24.96 11.22
N SER A 291 5.25 -26.10 11.58
CA SER A 291 4.52 -27.28 12.05
C SER A 291 5.42 -28.24 12.82
N GLY A 292 4.80 -29.11 13.61
CA GLY A 292 5.47 -30.10 14.44
C GLY A 292 5.72 -29.62 15.87
N ASN A 293 6.46 -30.42 16.65
CA ASN A 293 6.65 -30.13 18.07
C ASN A 293 7.39 -28.80 18.30
N ILE A 294 6.84 -27.99 19.21
CA ILE A 294 7.32 -26.64 19.56
C ILE A 294 8.06 -26.69 20.91
N ALA A 295 9.16 -25.94 21.00
CA ALA A 295 9.79 -25.58 22.26
C ALA A 295 9.64 -24.08 22.53
N GLY A 296 9.27 -23.71 23.75
CA GLY A 296 9.13 -22.32 24.21
C GLY A 296 10.22 -21.92 25.21
N THR A 297 10.81 -20.72 25.10
CA THR A 297 11.83 -20.28 26.06
C THR A 297 11.25 -19.91 27.43
N TYR A 298 9.95 -19.61 27.51
CA TYR A 298 9.24 -19.26 28.73
C TYR A 298 7.75 -19.63 28.68
N ASP A 299 7.01 -19.40 29.76
CA ASP A 299 5.56 -19.60 29.82
C ASP A 299 4.79 -18.63 28.92
N SER A 300 5.38 -17.48 28.57
CA SER A 300 4.88 -16.60 27.50
C SER A 300 4.58 -17.37 26.22
N SER A 301 5.44 -18.33 25.84
CA SER A 301 5.26 -19.14 24.64
C SER A 301 3.99 -19.99 24.70
N LEU A 302 3.53 -20.38 25.90
CA LEU A 302 2.26 -21.08 26.07
C LEU A 302 1.07 -20.17 25.78
N TRP A 303 1.12 -18.91 26.21
CA TRP A 303 0.07 -17.93 25.90
C TRP A 303 -0.05 -17.68 24.40
N PHE A 304 1.08 -17.46 23.72
CA PHE A 304 1.11 -17.32 22.26
C PHE A 304 0.57 -18.57 21.59
N ALA A 305 1.00 -19.76 22.03
CA ALA A 305 0.53 -21.02 21.45
C ALA A 305 -0.97 -21.24 21.68
N GLN A 306 -1.54 -20.80 22.82
CA GLN A 306 -2.99 -20.85 23.04
C GLN A 306 -3.74 -19.90 22.10
N ILE A 307 -3.27 -18.65 21.95
CA ILE A 307 -3.91 -17.66 21.08
C ILE A 307 -3.85 -18.12 19.63
N VAL A 308 -2.68 -18.54 19.15
CA VAL A 308 -2.48 -19.01 17.77
C VAL A 308 -3.17 -20.36 17.51
N GLY A 309 -3.53 -21.11 18.56
CA GLY A 309 -4.20 -22.41 18.42
C GLY A 309 -3.23 -23.58 18.15
N VAL A 310 -1.99 -23.49 18.64
CA VAL A 310 -0.93 -24.51 18.53
C VAL A 310 -0.43 -24.99 19.90
N TYR A 311 -1.21 -24.77 20.96
CA TYR A 311 -0.86 -25.14 22.33
C TYR A 311 -0.48 -26.62 22.49
N ASP A 312 -1.25 -27.51 21.88
CA ASP A 312 -1.03 -28.95 21.97
C ASP A 312 0.30 -29.37 21.33
N ASP A 313 0.88 -28.56 20.44
CA ASP A 313 2.17 -28.84 19.82
C ASP A 313 3.36 -28.42 20.69
N VAL A 314 3.15 -27.66 21.78
CA VAL A 314 4.22 -27.31 22.72
C VAL A 314 4.58 -28.52 23.56
N LYS A 315 5.78 -29.08 23.34
CA LYS A 315 6.29 -30.27 24.03
C LYS A 315 7.45 -29.97 24.98
N TYR A 316 8.08 -28.81 24.84
CA TYR A 316 9.28 -28.45 25.60
C TYR A 316 9.20 -27.01 26.09
N LEU A 317 9.65 -26.76 27.32
CA LEU A 317 9.86 -25.42 27.85
C LEU A 317 11.25 -25.29 28.50
N CYS A 318 11.93 -24.17 28.28
CA CYS A 318 13.20 -23.86 28.93
C CYS A 318 13.02 -23.42 30.39
N ARG A 319 12.39 -24.28 31.19
CA ARG A 319 12.10 -24.08 32.61
C ARG A 319 12.32 -25.35 33.40
N THR A 320 12.45 -25.20 34.72
CA THR A 320 12.68 -26.33 35.62
C THR A 320 11.41 -27.15 35.75
N GLN A 321 11.52 -28.44 36.08
CA GLN A 321 10.35 -29.28 36.30
C GLN A 321 9.42 -28.70 37.38
N ALA A 322 10.00 -28.23 38.49
CA ALA A 322 9.24 -27.58 39.56
C ALA A 322 8.47 -26.33 39.09
N TYR A 323 8.99 -25.59 38.10
CA TYR A 323 8.28 -24.45 37.52
C TYR A 323 7.10 -24.91 36.67
N ILE A 324 7.30 -25.93 35.82
CA ILE A 324 6.24 -26.49 34.97
C ILE A 324 5.14 -27.14 35.84
N ASP A 325 5.51 -27.88 36.88
CA ASP A 325 4.57 -28.49 37.83
C ASP A 325 3.76 -27.45 38.61
N ALA A 326 4.29 -26.23 38.77
CA ALA A 326 3.63 -25.12 39.44
C ALA A 326 2.76 -24.27 38.50
N LEU A 327 2.76 -24.55 37.19
CA LEU A 327 1.86 -23.87 36.26
C LEU A 327 0.39 -24.17 36.62
N ARG A 328 -0.43 -23.14 36.49
CA ARG A 328 -1.86 -23.17 36.76
C ARG A 328 -2.57 -24.10 35.77
N GLU A 329 -3.08 -25.24 36.21
CA GLU A 329 -3.80 -26.21 35.36
C GLU A 329 -5.05 -25.60 34.68
N ASP A 330 -5.70 -24.62 35.30
CA ASP A 330 -6.83 -23.88 34.71
C ASP A 330 -6.41 -22.94 33.58
N MET A 331 -5.14 -22.53 33.55
CA MET A 331 -4.59 -21.65 32.52
C MET A 331 -3.84 -22.43 31.45
N PHE A 332 -3.10 -23.47 31.86
CA PHE A 332 -2.26 -24.30 31.01
C PHE A 332 -2.58 -25.79 31.22
N PRO A 333 -3.74 -26.25 30.73
CA PRO A 333 -4.25 -27.58 31.01
C PRO A 333 -3.30 -28.67 30.50
N GLY A 334 -2.92 -29.59 31.38
CA GLY A 334 -2.04 -30.71 31.05
C GLY A 334 -0.56 -30.34 30.87
N ALA A 335 -0.14 -29.09 31.07
CA ALA A 335 1.26 -28.66 30.91
C ALA A 335 2.22 -29.51 31.75
N SER A 336 1.89 -29.75 33.03
CA SER A 336 2.68 -30.58 33.97
C SER A 336 2.91 -32.03 33.51
N LYS A 337 2.05 -32.54 32.61
CA LYS A 337 2.12 -33.92 32.11
C LYS A 337 2.73 -34.02 30.71
N ASN A 338 2.47 -33.01 29.87
CA ASN A 338 2.72 -33.08 28.44
C ASN A 338 3.97 -32.30 28.00
N ILE A 339 4.49 -31.42 28.86
CA ILE A 339 5.63 -30.56 28.55
C ILE A 339 6.85 -31.02 29.35
N VAL A 340 7.95 -31.25 28.62
CA VAL A 340 9.24 -31.61 29.20
C VAL A 340 10.03 -30.36 29.58
N ALA A 341 10.52 -30.35 30.81
CA ALA A 341 11.41 -29.32 31.35
C ALA A 341 12.83 -29.40 30.76
N GLN A 342 13.38 -28.26 30.34
CA GLN A 342 14.76 -28.16 29.87
C GLN A 342 15.49 -26.96 30.49
N GLY A 343 16.06 -27.17 31.67
CA GLY A 343 16.98 -26.23 32.31
C GLY A 343 16.30 -24.99 32.89
N SER A 344 17.05 -23.89 32.98
CA SER A 344 16.56 -22.58 33.41
C SER A 344 17.20 -21.49 32.56
N ASN A 345 16.48 -20.36 32.41
CA ASN A 345 16.99 -19.12 31.82
C ASN A 345 17.69 -19.26 30.46
N GLY A 346 16.99 -19.77 29.44
CA GLY A 346 17.42 -19.56 28.06
C GLY A 346 18.54 -20.47 27.54
N ASN A 347 18.94 -21.47 28.33
CA ASN A 347 19.91 -22.47 27.89
C ASN A 347 19.20 -23.65 27.21
N PHE A 348 18.64 -23.41 26.03
CA PHE A 348 18.27 -24.51 25.16
C PHE A 348 19.53 -25.25 24.70
N ASP A 349 19.45 -26.57 24.77
CA ASP A 349 20.44 -27.49 24.22
C ASP A 349 19.86 -28.06 22.92
N PRO A 350 20.33 -27.61 21.74
CA PRO A 350 19.81 -28.06 20.45
C PRO A 350 19.85 -29.58 20.27
N GLU A 351 20.83 -30.28 20.85
CA GLU A 351 20.91 -31.74 20.72
C GLU A 351 19.73 -32.42 21.43
N LYS A 352 19.33 -31.90 22.59
CA LYS A 352 18.13 -32.38 23.29
C LYS A 352 16.86 -32.04 22.56
N LEU A 353 16.77 -30.87 21.92
CA LEU A 353 15.60 -30.52 21.10
C LEU A 353 15.42 -31.53 19.95
N ILE A 354 16.51 -31.90 19.29
CA ILE A 354 16.49 -32.89 18.19
C ILE A 354 16.13 -34.28 18.68
N ALA A 355 16.74 -34.72 19.79
CA ALA A 355 16.47 -36.02 20.40
C ALA A 355 14.98 -36.20 20.73
N ASN A 356 14.26 -35.11 20.94
CA ASN A 356 12.84 -35.09 21.26
C ASN A 356 11.96 -34.59 20.10
N ASN A 357 12.49 -34.61 18.88
CA ASN A 357 11.78 -34.31 17.64
C ASN A 357 11.16 -32.90 17.62
N ILE A 358 11.77 -31.93 18.30
CA ILE A 358 11.38 -30.51 18.18
C ILE A 358 11.70 -30.00 16.79
N LYS A 359 10.76 -29.25 16.22
CA LYS A 359 10.84 -28.65 14.88
C LYS A 359 10.85 -27.14 14.92
N VAL A 360 10.22 -26.53 15.91
CA VAL A 360 10.07 -25.09 16.02
C VAL A 360 10.49 -24.62 17.41
N VAL A 361 11.24 -23.53 17.49
CA VAL A 361 11.56 -22.83 18.73
C VAL A 361 11.01 -21.42 18.63
N ILE A 362 10.16 -21.06 19.60
CA ILE A 362 9.61 -19.73 19.79
C ILE A 362 10.01 -19.24 21.18
N GLY A 363 10.08 -17.93 21.41
CA GLY A 363 10.39 -17.46 22.76
C GLY A 363 10.97 -16.06 22.89
N ASP A 364 11.11 -15.69 24.16
CA ASP A 364 11.84 -14.52 24.64
C ASP A 364 13.29 -14.50 24.08
N PRO A 365 13.76 -13.34 23.56
CA PRO A 365 15.11 -13.18 23.00
C PRO A 365 16.25 -13.46 23.98
N PHE A 366 16.07 -13.26 25.29
CA PHE A 366 17.05 -13.72 26.29
C PHE A 366 17.23 -15.24 26.27
N GLY A 367 16.18 -15.97 25.86
CA GLY A 367 16.21 -17.41 25.69
C GLY A 367 16.79 -17.90 24.38
N ILE A 368 16.94 -17.01 23.39
CA ILE A 368 17.47 -17.29 22.07
C ILE A 368 18.74 -16.44 21.91
N SER A 369 19.78 -16.81 22.67
CA SER A 369 21.06 -16.10 22.67
C SER A 369 21.84 -16.32 21.36
N ALA A 370 22.81 -15.45 21.08
CA ALA A 370 23.72 -15.63 19.95
C ALA A 370 24.47 -16.98 20.00
N GLU A 371 24.85 -17.43 21.20
CA GLU A 371 25.49 -18.74 21.40
C GLU A 371 24.54 -19.90 21.05
N TYR A 372 23.26 -19.80 21.46
CA TYR A 372 22.24 -20.78 21.07
C TYR A 372 22.05 -20.77 19.55
N LEU A 373 21.94 -19.60 18.92
CA LEU A 373 21.78 -19.47 17.47
C LEU A 373 22.96 -20.08 16.69
N GLU A 374 24.19 -19.87 17.16
CA GLU A 374 25.39 -20.49 16.59
C GLU A 374 25.30 -22.04 16.69
N LYS A 375 24.88 -22.56 17.84
CA LYS A 375 24.73 -24.01 18.03
C LYS A 375 23.60 -24.61 17.20
N VAL A 376 22.41 -23.99 17.22
CA VAL A 376 21.22 -24.50 16.51
C VAL A 376 21.38 -24.42 14.99
N SER A 377 22.15 -23.46 14.47
CA SER A 377 22.40 -23.31 13.03
C SER A 377 23.01 -24.55 12.36
N LYS A 378 23.67 -25.42 13.15
CA LYS A 378 24.23 -26.70 12.71
C LYS A 378 23.14 -27.74 12.41
N PHE A 379 21.91 -27.48 12.82
CA PHE A 379 20.78 -28.39 12.76
C PHE A 379 19.65 -27.80 11.92
N LYS A 380 19.67 -28.09 10.62
CA LYS A 380 18.66 -27.62 9.65
C LYS A 380 17.23 -28.10 9.91
N SER A 381 17.04 -29.06 10.82
CA SER A 381 15.74 -29.62 11.17
C SER A 381 14.95 -28.81 12.19
N ILE A 382 15.57 -27.78 12.80
CA ILE A 382 14.92 -26.88 13.75
C ILE A 382 14.80 -25.49 13.14
N GLN A 383 13.61 -24.93 13.21
CA GLN A 383 13.31 -23.55 12.84
C GLN A 383 13.23 -22.71 14.11
N THR A 384 14.06 -21.66 14.22
CA THR A 384 13.99 -20.74 15.35
C THR A 384 13.33 -19.44 14.88
N VAL A 385 12.23 -19.06 15.52
CA VAL A 385 11.51 -17.82 15.21
C VAL A 385 12.08 -16.69 16.04
N LEU A 386 12.41 -15.58 15.39
CA LEU A 386 13.11 -14.43 15.98
C LEU A 386 12.19 -13.21 16.13
N ILE A 387 11.02 -13.38 16.73
CA ILE A 387 10.09 -12.28 17.03
C ILE A 387 9.95 -12.12 18.55
N PRO A 388 9.80 -10.90 19.08
CA PRO A 388 9.97 -10.69 20.51
C PRO A 388 8.74 -11.20 21.28
N GLU A 389 8.87 -12.36 21.92
CA GLU A 389 7.84 -12.76 22.89
C GLU A 389 8.03 -12.00 24.20
N ASN A 390 6.92 -11.43 24.72
CA ASN A 390 6.83 -10.86 26.07
C ASN A 390 7.74 -9.63 26.33
N ARG A 391 8.22 -8.96 25.27
CA ARG A 391 9.06 -7.76 25.36
C ARG A 391 8.83 -6.81 24.20
N ASP A 392 9.12 -5.54 24.46
CA ASP A 392 9.23 -4.52 23.44
C ASP A 392 10.70 -4.37 23.05
N ILE A 393 11.03 -4.65 21.78
CA ILE A 393 12.40 -4.57 21.26
C ILE A 393 12.37 -3.86 19.92
N ASN A 394 13.15 -2.79 19.79
CA ASN A 394 13.26 -2.01 18.55
C ASN A 394 11.90 -1.56 17.98
N GLY A 395 10.95 -1.23 18.86
CA GLY A 395 9.58 -0.82 18.49
C GLY A 395 8.63 -1.97 18.17
N LEU A 396 9.09 -3.22 18.18
CA LEU A 396 8.26 -4.41 18.03
C LEU A 396 7.77 -4.88 19.39
N ASN A 397 6.47 -5.11 19.51
CA ASN A 397 5.81 -5.49 20.76
C ASN A 397 5.04 -6.81 20.64
N TRP A 398 4.34 -7.17 21.71
CA TRP A 398 3.56 -8.40 21.79
C TRP A 398 2.54 -8.58 20.65
N SER A 399 1.91 -7.49 20.20
CA SER A 399 0.91 -7.53 19.13
C SER A 399 1.54 -7.90 17.79
N ASN A 400 2.75 -7.41 17.51
CA ASN A 400 3.50 -7.83 16.32
C ASN A 400 3.74 -9.34 16.32
N SER A 401 4.14 -9.87 17.48
CA SER A 401 4.47 -11.28 17.64
C SER A 401 3.25 -12.20 17.46
N VAL A 402 2.10 -11.84 18.04
CA VAL A 402 0.88 -12.69 17.94
C VAL A 402 0.45 -12.81 16.50
N VAL A 403 0.26 -11.68 15.81
CA VAL A 403 -0.22 -11.64 14.43
C VAL A 403 0.77 -12.33 13.49
N THR A 404 2.07 -12.08 13.66
CA THR A 404 3.11 -12.70 12.83
C THR A 404 3.17 -14.22 13.02
N LEU A 405 3.04 -14.75 14.26
CA LEU A 405 2.97 -16.20 14.51
C LEU A 405 1.70 -16.81 13.92
N GLY A 406 0.57 -16.11 14.03
CA GLY A 406 -0.70 -16.51 13.40
C GLY A 406 -0.48 -16.82 11.92
N VAL A 407 0.13 -15.89 11.19
CA VAL A 407 0.49 -16.10 9.78
C VAL A 407 1.50 -17.24 9.62
N MET A 408 2.62 -17.26 10.36
CA MET A 408 3.67 -18.29 10.19
C MET A 408 3.17 -19.74 10.39
N PHE A 409 2.21 -19.95 11.29
CA PHE A 409 1.58 -21.25 11.55
C PHE A 409 0.39 -21.56 10.63
N ASN A 410 0.01 -20.64 9.73
CA ASN A 410 -1.21 -20.72 8.94
C ASN A 410 -2.48 -20.82 9.81
N LYS A 411 -2.54 -19.93 10.80
CA LYS A 411 -3.56 -19.82 11.85
C LYS A 411 -3.97 -18.38 12.12
N GLN A 412 -3.84 -17.51 11.13
CA GLN A 412 -4.13 -16.07 11.27
C GLN A 412 -5.60 -15.80 11.62
N GLU A 413 -6.51 -16.76 11.36
CA GLU A 413 -7.91 -16.67 11.79
C GLU A 413 -8.11 -16.63 13.31
N ASN A 414 -7.08 -16.99 14.09
CA ASN A 414 -7.11 -16.98 15.55
C ASN A 414 -6.51 -15.71 16.18
N THR A 415 -5.93 -14.79 15.38
CA THR A 415 -5.06 -13.71 15.87
C THR A 415 -5.54 -12.30 15.54
#